data_AF-A0A535AEN4-F1
#
_entry.id   AF-A0A535AEN4-F1
#
_cell.length_a   1.000
_cell.length_b   1.000
_cell.length_c   1.000
_cell.angle_alpha   90.00
_cell.angle_beta   90.00
_cell.angle_gamma   90.00
#
_symmetry.space_group_name_H-M   'P 1'
#
loop_
_entity.id
_entity.type
_entity.pdbx_description
1 polymer ?
#
loop_
_entity_poly.entity_id
_entity_poly.type
_entity_poly.pdbx_seq_one_letter_code
_entity_poly.pdbx_strand_id
1 'polypeptide(L)' 'GGTARMPGLAAQLTQRLGCAVEVANPFRRLQVERGVDRGLIEASGHALAVTVGLATRRPGDK' A
#
# COMPACT_ATOMS: atom_id res chain seq x y z
N GLY A 1 5.95 1.62 -0.77
CA GLY A 1 7.00 2.45 -0.16
C GLY A 1 6.61 3.91 -0.20
N GLY A 2 7.28 4.79 0.56
CA GLY A 2 6.89 6.21 0.70
C GLY A 2 6.82 7.00 -0.62
N THR A 3 7.73 6.71 -1.56
CA THR A 3 7.82 7.39 -2.85
C THR A 3 6.83 6.89 -3.90
N ALA A 4 6.01 5.88 -3.59
CA ALA A 4 5.11 5.24 -4.56
C ALA A 4 4.07 6.21 -5.16
N ARG A 5 3.79 7.33 -4.49
CA ARG A 5 2.88 8.39 -4.96
C ARG A 5 3.55 9.56 -5.66
N MET A 6 4.84 9.47 -5.96
CA MET A 6 5.50 10.48 -6.78
C MET A 6 4.71 10.67 -8.09
N PRO A 7 4.30 11.90 -8.44
CA PRO A 7 3.49 12.16 -9.63
C PRO A 7 4.11 11.53 -10.89
N GLY A 8 3.31 10.78 -11.64
CA GLY A 8 3.74 10.11 -12.88
C GLY A 8 4.56 8.83 -12.72
N LEU A 9 4.97 8.44 -11.50
CA LEU A 9 5.84 7.27 -11.31
C LEU A 9 5.20 5.97 -11.80
N ALA A 10 3.98 5.66 -11.41
CA ALA A 10 3.30 4.42 -11.83
C ALA A 10 3.09 4.36 -13.35
N ALA A 11 2.77 5.49 -13.98
CA ALA A 11 2.63 5.60 -15.44
C ALA A 11 3.97 5.37 -16.16
N GLN A 12 5.05 5.99 -15.67
CA GLN A 12 6.39 5.79 -16.21
C GLN A 12 6.86 4.34 -16.07
N LEU A 13 6.59 3.70 -14.93
CA LEU A 13 6.93 2.29 -14.71
C LEU A 13 6.09 1.38 -15.62
N THR A 14 4.80 1.65 -15.76
CA THR A 14 3.91 0.91 -16.68
C THR A 14 4.46 0.93 -18.11
N GLN A 15 4.85 2.11 -18.60
CA GLN A 15 5.43 2.27 -19.94
C GLN A 15 6.74 1.49 -20.11
N ARG A 16 7.65 1.58 -19.13
CA ARG A 16 9.00 0.98 -19.22
C ARG A 16 9.00 -0.53 -19.03
N LEU A 17 8.11 -1.05 -18.18
CA LEU A 17 8.05 -2.47 -17.85
C LEU A 17 7.09 -3.24 -18.75
N GLY A 18 6.25 -2.57 -19.53
CA GLY A 18 5.29 -3.21 -20.44
C GLY A 18 4.18 -3.97 -19.71
N CYS A 19 3.94 -3.67 -18.43
CA CYS A 19 2.91 -4.31 -17.61
C CYS A 19 2.22 -3.27 -16.72
N ALA A 20 1.00 -3.59 -16.26
CA ALA A 20 0.24 -2.71 -15.38
C ALA A 20 0.96 -2.54 -14.02
N VAL A 21 1.19 -1.28 -13.62
CA VAL A 21 1.75 -0.93 -12.32
C VAL A 21 0.77 -0.08 -11.54
N GLU A 22 0.42 -0.52 -10.32
CA GLU A 22 -0.48 0.17 -9.41
C GLU A 22 0.20 0.51 -8.08
N VAL A 23 -0.25 1.59 -7.43
CA VAL A 23 0.17 1.90 -6.05
C VAL A 23 -0.50 0.92 -5.09
N ALA A 24 0.30 0.22 -4.28
CA ALA A 24 -0.21 -0.76 -3.34
C ALA A 24 -1.15 -0.12 -2.30
N ASN A 25 -2.28 -0.79 -2.04
CA ASN A 25 -3.17 -0.53 -0.91
C ASN A 25 -3.16 -1.72 0.06
N PRO A 26 -2.30 -1.70 1.10
CA PRO A 26 -2.19 -2.79 2.08
C PRO A 26 -3.45 -2.99 2.92
N PHE A 27 -4.29 -1.96 3.04
CA PHE A 27 -5.52 -1.98 3.84
C PHE A 27 -6.73 -2.52 3.06
N ARG A 28 -6.59 -2.83 1.76
CA ARG A 28 -7.70 -3.26 0.88
C ARG A 28 -8.52 -4.43 1.43
N ARG A 29 -7.92 -5.30 2.26
CA ARG A 29 -8.57 -6.48 2.85
C ARG A 29 -8.72 -6.40 4.38
N LEU A 30 -8.51 -5.22 4.96
CA LEU A 30 -8.59 -5.00 6.40
C LEU A 30 -9.81 -4.17 6.74
N GLN A 31 -10.40 -4.45 7.90
CA GLN A 31 -11.40 -3.57 8.49
C GLN A 31 -10.68 -2.43 9.23
N VAL A 32 -11.08 -1.19 8.93
CA VAL A 32 -10.57 0.01 9.58
C VAL A 32 -11.64 0.55 10.51
N GLU A 33 -11.37 0.46 11.80
CA GLU A 33 -12.26 0.90 12.87
C GLU A 33 -12.55 2.40 12.82
N ARG A 34 -13.68 2.82 13.41
CA ARG A 34 -14.17 4.21 13.34
C ARG A 34 -13.23 5.24 13.97
N GLY A 35 -12.41 4.84 14.94
CA GLY A 35 -11.46 5.73 15.62
C GLY A 35 -10.16 6.00 14.85
N VAL A 36 -9.96 5.35 13.70
CA VAL A 36 -8.75 5.50 12.90
C VAL A 36 -8.94 6.58 11.84
N ASP A 37 -7.97 7.49 11.74
CA ASP A 37 -7.95 8.52 10.70
C ASP A 37 -7.80 7.88 9.31
N ARG A 38 -8.91 7.90 8.56
CA ARG A 38 -8.95 7.38 7.18
C ARG A 38 -8.17 8.25 6.21
N GLY A 39 -8.11 9.56 6.45
CA GLY A 39 -7.32 10.48 5.63
C GLY A 39 -5.83 10.16 5.73
N LEU A 40 -5.34 9.78 6.91
CA LEU A 40 -3.96 9.32 7.10
C LEU A 40 -3.67 8.01 6.34
N ILE A 41 -4.59 7.04 6.41
CA ILE A 41 -4.47 5.77 5.67
C ILE A 41 -4.47 6.03 4.17
N GLU A 42 -5.39 6.87 3.69
CA GLU A 42 -5.44 7.25 2.30
C GLU A 42 -4.16 7.96 1.89
N ALA A 43 -3.63 8.90 2.66
CA ALA A 43 -2.43 9.66 2.33
C ALA A 43 -1.15 8.81 2.32
N SER A 44 -0.99 7.90 3.28
CA SER A 44 0.30 7.26 3.60
C SER A 44 0.27 5.73 3.61
N GLY A 45 -0.87 5.08 3.35
CA GLY A 45 -1.04 3.64 3.50
C GLY A 45 -0.06 2.78 2.70
N HIS A 46 0.37 3.24 1.51
CA HIS A 46 1.38 2.56 0.69
C HIS A 46 2.77 2.45 1.35
N ALA A 47 3.07 3.33 2.33
CA ALA A 47 4.33 3.32 3.07
C ALA A 47 4.28 2.29 4.21
N LEU A 48 3.09 1.94 4.67
CA LEU A 48 2.85 1.03 5.79
C LEU A 48 2.74 -0.44 5.36
N ALA A 49 3.02 -0.78 4.09
CA ALA A 49 2.86 -2.14 3.58
C ALA A 49 3.60 -3.21 4.42
N VAL A 50 4.83 -2.90 4.82
CA VAL A 50 5.63 -3.79 5.68
C VAL A 50 5.02 -3.90 7.08
N THR A 51 4.69 -2.76 7.70
CA THR A 51 4.06 -2.72 9.02
C THR A 51 2.75 -3.48 9.06
N VAL A 52 1.90 -3.32 8.05
CA VAL A 52 0.65 -4.06 7.89
C VAL A 52 0.93 -5.56 7.82
N GLY A 53 1.88 -5.99 6.99
CA GLY A 53 2.28 -7.39 6.90
C GLY A 53 2.75 -7.98 8.23
N LEU A 54 3.59 -7.25 8.97
CA LEU A 54 4.05 -7.65 10.30
C LEU A 54 2.89 -7.77 11.30
N ALA A 55 1.96 -6.81 11.29
CA ALA A 55 0.81 -6.81 12.19
C ALA A 55 -0.19 -7.94 11.89
N THR A 56 -0.30 -8.36 10.63
CA THR A 56 -1.24 -9.43 10.22
C THR A 56 -0.62 -10.82 10.22
N ARG A 57 0.70 -10.93 10.37
CA ARG A 57 1.42 -12.22 10.28
C ARG A 57 1.06 -13.14 11.42
N ARG A 58 0.83 -14.41 11.10
CA ARG A 58 0.49 -15.49 12.05
C ARG A 58 1.59 -16.55 12.07
N PRO A 59 1.75 -17.28 13.20
CA PRO A 59 2.59 -18.47 13.22
C PRO A 59 2.14 -19.47 12.14
N GLY A 60 3.07 -19.92 11.30
CA GLY A 60 2.80 -20.88 10.23
C GLY A 60 2.50 -20.28 8.85
N ASP A 61 2.43 -18.95 8.70
CA ASP A 61 2.38 -18.30 7.38
C ASP A 61 3.69 -18.57 6.60
N LYS A 62 3.58 -18.98 5.33
CA LYS A 62 4.71 -19.23 4.39
C LYS A 62 5.08 -17.98 3.61
#